data_AF-A0A938KLS2-F1
#
_entry.id   AF-A0A938KLS2-F1
#
_cell.length_a   1.000
_cell.length_b   1.000
_cell.length_c   1.000
_cell.angle_alpha   90.00
_cell.angle_beta   90.00
_cell.angle_gamma   90.00
#
_symmetry.space_group_name_H-M   'P 1'
#
loop_
_entity.id
_entity.type
_entity.pdbx_description
1 polymer ?
#
loop_
_entity_poly.entity_id
_entity_poly.type
_entity_poly.pdbx_seq_one_letter_code
_entity_poly.pdbx_strand_id
1 'polypeptide(L)'
;MSKPPPNEALAELSEVLGADNVKTLVHTFLRDFPVSIRELTSGDRQSRHRCAHSMKSNARLMGAHELSTRMAQLEERFGSPTGADLSPEEVAAVKAQFEAVAQPLREFVGE
;
A
#
# COMPACT_ATOMS: atom_id res chain seq x y z
N MET A 1 -25.63 3.93 -2.98
CA MET A 1 -24.99 5.09 -3.65
C MET A 1 -23.50 4.92 -3.51
N SER A 2 -22.72 5.11 -4.58
CA SER A 2 -21.25 5.14 -4.50
C SER A 2 -20.82 6.27 -3.59
N LYS A 3 -19.97 6.00 -2.60
CA LYS A 3 -19.29 7.08 -1.87
C LYS A 3 -18.35 7.82 -2.84
N PRO A 4 -18.07 9.12 -2.60
CA PRO A 4 -17.08 9.86 -3.37
C PRO A 4 -15.67 9.29 -3.13
N PRO A 5 -14.72 9.55 -4.04
CA PRO A 5 -13.31 9.22 -3.81
C PRO A 5 -12.79 9.82 -2.49
N PRO A 6 -12.02 9.07 -1.69
CA PRO A 6 -11.66 9.49 -0.34
C PRO A 6 -10.48 10.48 -0.28
N ASN A 7 -9.81 10.73 -1.41
CA ASN A 7 -8.74 11.71 -1.52
C ASN A 7 -8.61 12.21 -2.97
N GLU A 8 -7.82 13.27 -3.15
CA GLU A 8 -7.60 13.92 -4.44
C GLU A 8 -6.99 12.98 -5.48
N ALA A 9 -6.01 12.14 -5.10
CA ALA A 9 -5.39 11.19 -6.02
C ALA A 9 -6.41 10.22 -6.65
N LEU A 10 -7.34 9.69 -5.86
CA LEU A 10 -8.40 8.82 -6.38
C LEU A 10 -9.51 9.60 -7.10
N ALA A 11 -9.72 10.88 -6.77
CA ALA A 11 -10.63 11.75 -7.50
C ALA A 11 -10.12 12.01 -8.92
N GLU A 12 -8.88 12.48 -9.05
CA GLU A 12 -8.20 12.68 -10.34
C GLU A 12 -8.15 11.39 -11.16
N LEU A 13 -7.81 10.26 -10.51
CA LEU A 13 -7.77 8.97 -11.20
C LEU A 13 -9.16 8.54 -11.69
N SER A 14 -10.22 8.89 -10.94
CA SER A 14 -11.60 8.59 -11.33
C SER A 14 -12.08 9.45 -12.50
N GLU A 15 -11.59 10.68 -12.61
CA GLU A 15 -11.86 11.53 -13.78
C GLU A 15 -11.23 10.99 -15.05
N VAL A 16 -10.03 10.39 -14.95
CA VAL A 16 -9.29 9.86 -16.10
C VAL A 16 -9.74 8.45 -16.50
N LEU A 17 -9.92 7.55 -15.52
CA LEU A 17 -10.20 6.13 -15.78
C LEU A 17 -11.66 5.75 -15.59
N GLY A 18 -12.47 6.60 -14.96
CA GLY A 18 -13.83 6.27 -14.53
C GLY A 18 -13.87 5.59 -13.15
N ALA A 19 -14.89 5.92 -12.36
CA ALA A 19 -14.99 5.51 -10.95
C ALA A 19 -14.98 3.98 -10.74
N ASP A 20 -15.61 3.20 -11.62
CA ASP A 20 -15.67 1.74 -11.47
C ASP A 20 -14.32 1.05 -11.74
N ASN A 21 -13.52 1.60 -12.66
CA ASN A 21 -12.16 1.14 -12.89
C ASN A 21 -11.27 1.45 -11.68
N VAL A 22 -11.41 2.64 -11.09
CA VAL A 22 -10.68 3.01 -9.87
C VAL A 22 -11.08 2.13 -8.69
N LYS A 23 -12.36 1.82 -8.50
CA LYS A 23 -12.79 0.86 -7.47
C LYS A 23 -12.16 -0.52 -7.65
N THR A 24 -12.01 -0.99 -8.88
CA THR A 24 -11.32 -2.26 -9.17
C THR A 24 -9.85 -2.22 -8.74
N LEU A 25 -9.16 -1.09 -8.97
CA LEU A 25 -7.79 -0.88 -8.50
C LEU A 25 -7.71 -0.85 -6.96
N VAL A 26 -8.64 -0.16 -6.31
CA VAL A 26 -8.73 -0.08 -4.85
C VAL A 26 -9.00 -1.47 -4.23
N HIS A 27 -9.94 -2.25 -4.79
CA HIS A 27 -10.17 -3.63 -4.35
C HIS A 27 -8.92 -4.49 -4.48
N THR A 28 -8.21 -4.37 -5.60
CA THR A 28 -6.96 -5.11 -5.83
C THR A 28 -5.92 -4.75 -4.78
N PHE A 29 -5.75 -3.46 -4.49
CA PHE A 29 -4.85 -2.98 -3.45
C PHE A 29 -5.21 -3.53 -2.06
N LEU A 30 -6.49 -3.46 -1.67
CA LEU A 30 -6.98 -3.93 -0.37
C LEU A 30 -6.79 -5.45 -0.21
N ARG A 31 -7.06 -6.22 -1.27
CA ARG A 31 -6.92 -7.67 -1.30
C ARG A 31 -5.46 -8.13 -1.24
N ASP A 32 -4.58 -7.46 -1.97
CA ASP A 32 -3.20 -7.92 -2.15
C ASP A 32 -2.30 -7.50 -0.97
N PHE A 33 -2.63 -6.41 -0.27
CA PHE A 33 -1.80 -5.90 0.82
C PHE A 33 -1.50 -6.90 1.95
N PRO A 34 -2.46 -7.69 2.48
CA PRO A 34 -2.17 -8.73 3.46
C PRO A 34 -1.14 -9.77 2.98
N VAL A 35 -1.13 -10.06 1.68
CA VAL A 35 -0.13 -10.96 1.06
C VAL A 35 1.24 -10.28 1.05
N SER A 36 1.29 -9.02 0.58
CA SER A 36 2.54 -8.24 0.54
C SER A 36 3.17 -8.09 1.93
N ILE A 37 2.38 -7.90 2.99
CA ILE A 37 2.92 -7.83 4.36
C ILE A 37 3.58 -9.12 4.81
N ARG A 38 3.07 -10.29 4.43
CA ARG A 38 3.76 -11.55 4.72
C ARG A 38 5.07 -11.64 3.93
N GLU A 39 5.04 -11.30 2.65
CA GLU A 39 6.24 -11.34 1.80
C GLU A 39 7.34 -10.40 2.32
N LEU A 40 6.94 -9.22 2.83
CA LEU A 40 7.82 -8.24 3.46
C LEU A 40 8.54 -8.79 4.71
N THR A 41 7.95 -9.75 5.43
CA THR A 41 8.51 -10.31 6.66
C THR A 41 9.14 -11.69 6.51
N SER A 42 8.71 -12.49 5.53
CA SER A 42 9.14 -13.89 5.39
C SER A 42 9.97 -14.19 4.14
N GLY A 43 10.00 -13.29 3.14
CA GLY A 43 10.77 -13.50 1.91
C GLY A 43 12.29 -13.38 2.11
N ASP A 44 13.07 -13.76 1.10
CA ASP A 44 14.49 -13.36 1.05
C ASP A 44 14.63 -11.85 0.83
N ARG A 45 15.83 -11.31 1.07
CA ARG A 45 16.08 -9.86 0.99
C ARG A 45 15.69 -9.25 -0.37
N GLN A 46 15.96 -9.96 -1.48
CA GLN A 46 15.62 -9.49 -2.82
C GLN A 46 14.11 -9.44 -3.05
N SER A 47 13.39 -10.44 -2.55
CA SER A 47 11.94 -10.52 -2.59
C SER A 47 11.29 -9.44 -1.73
N ARG A 48 11.82 -9.19 -0.53
CA ARG A 48 11.40 -8.08 0.34
C ARG A 48 11.62 -6.71 -0.33
N HIS A 49 12.77 -6.51 -0.98
CA HIS A 49 13.04 -5.30 -1.76
C HIS A 49 11.99 -5.08 -2.87
N ARG A 50 11.73 -6.11 -3.70
CA ARG A 50 10.71 -6.03 -4.76
C ARG A 50 9.31 -5.80 -4.19
N CYS A 51 8.98 -6.44 -3.07
CA CYS A 51 7.71 -6.24 -2.37
C CYS A 51 7.57 -4.78 -1.92
N ALA A 52 8.56 -4.23 -1.23
CA ALA A 52 8.57 -2.84 -0.80
C ALA A 52 8.45 -1.86 -1.99
N HIS A 53 9.15 -2.12 -3.10
CA HIS A 53 9.03 -1.34 -4.32
C HIS A 53 7.59 -1.32 -4.88
N SER A 54 6.95 -2.49 -4.97
CA SER A 54 5.57 -2.60 -5.45
C SER A 54 4.59 -1.89 -4.51
N MET A 55 4.70 -2.14 -3.21
CA MET A 55 3.85 -1.52 -2.19
C MET A 55 3.99 0.01 -2.18
N LYS A 56 5.19 0.55 -2.40
CA LYS A 56 5.43 2.00 -2.53
C LYS A 56 4.58 2.61 -3.64
N SER A 57 4.66 2.07 -4.85
CA SER A 57 3.92 2.58 -6.01
C SER A 57 2.42 2.45 -5.82
N ASN A 58 1.96 1.30 -5.30
CA ASN A 58 0.55 1.07 -5.05
C ASN A 58 -0.01 2.01 -3.96
N ALA A 59 0.72 2.20 -2.86
CA ALA A 59 0.34 3.14 -1.82
C ALA A 59 0.25 4.58 -2.36
N ARG A 60 1.22 5.00 -3.18
CA ARG A 60 1.18 6.32 -3.83
C ARG A 60 -0.04 6.49 -4.73
N LEU A 61 -0.38 5.47 -5.52
CA LEU A 61 -1.56 5.49 -6.40
C LEU A 61 -2.87 5.66 -5.61
N MET A 62 -2.94 5.10 -4.39
CA MET A 62 -4.10 5.24 -3.51
C MET A 62 -4.14 6.57 -2.74
N GLY A 63 -3.18 7.48 -2.96
CA GLY A 63 -3.03 8.71 -2.18
C GLY A 63 -2.43 8.50 -0.79
N ALA A 64 -1.91 7.31 -0.48
CA ALA A 64 -1.34 6.95 0.82
C ALA A 64 0.14 7.36 0.91
N HIS A 65 0.41 8.66 0.85
CA HIS A 65 1.77 9.21 0.74
C HIS A 65 2.69 8.79 1.88
N GLU A 66 2.21 8.80 3.13
CA GLU A 66 3.04 8.38 4.26
C GLU A 66 3.40 6.90 4.20
N LEU A 67 2.47 6.05 3.78
CA LEU A 67 2.71 4.62 3.60
C LEU A 67 3.71 4.40 2.46
N SER A 68 3.55 5.12 1.35
CA SER A 68 4.52 5.12 0.24
C SER A 68 5.92 5.51 0.70
N THR A 69 6.06 6.58 1.50
CA THR A 69 7.35 7.03 2.04
C THR A 69 7.98 5.95 2.92
N ARG A 70 7.20 5.31 3.79
CA ARG A 70 7.69 4.21 4.61
C ARG A 70 8.15 3.02 3.77
N MET A 71 7.40 2.67 2.71
CA MET A 71 7.80 1.59 1.81
C MET A 71 9.10 1.93 1.05
N ALA A 72 9.33 3.19 0.69
CA ALA A 72 10.59 3.63 0.08
C ALA A 72 11.79 3.46 1.04
N GLN A 73 11.62 3.77 2.32
CA GLN A 73 12.65 3.56 3.34
C GLN A 73 12.98 2.07 3.51
N LEU A 74 11.95 1.21 3.49
CA LEU A 74 12.15 -0.25 3.57
C LEU A 74 12.79 -0.81 2.31
N GLU A 75 12.40 -0.34 1.14
CA GLU A 75 13.02 -0.69 -0.15
C GLU A 75 14.51 -0.38 -0.13
N GLU A 76 14.91 0.84 0.24
CA GLU A 76 16.31 1.24 0.37
C GLU A 76 17.05 0.35 1.38
N ARG A 77 16.43 0.09 2.54
CA ARG A 77 17.00 -0.79 3.57
C ARG A 77 17.27 -2.20 3.05
N PHE A 78 16.32 -2.79 2.32
CA PHE A 78 16.49 -4.13 1.75
C PHE A 78 17.45 -4.15 0.55
N GLY A 79 17.67 -3.01 -0.11
CA GLY A 79 18.67 -2.86 -1.17
C GLY A 79 20.11 -2.89 -0.65
N SER A 80 20.30 -2.60 0.65
CA SER A 80 21.60 -2.66 1.31
C SER A 80 21.95 -4.07 1.81
N PRO A 81 23.16 -4.59 1.52
CA PRO A 81 23.64 -5.87 2.06
C PRO A 81 23.67 -5.92 3.59
N THR A 82 23.81 -4.76 4.26
CA THR A 82 23.90 -4.62 5.72
C THR A 82 22.61 -4.08 6.35
N GLY A 83 21.55 -3.86 5.57
CA GLY A 83 20.29 -3.34 6.09
C GLY A 83 19.65 -4.31 7.06
N ALA A 84 19.12 -3.82 8.18
CA ALA A 84 18.48 -4.67 9.18
C ALA A 84 17.14 -5.25 8.69
N ASP A 85 16.78 -6.42 9.23
CA ASP A 85 15.45 -6.99 9.05
C ASP A 85 14.40 -6.19 9.85
N LEU A 86 13.12 -6.38 9.50
CA LEU A 86 12.01 -5.72 10.21
C LEU A 86 11.83 -6.28 11.62
N SER A 87 11.75 -5.38 12.61
CA SER A 87 11.32 -5.76 13.95
C SER A 87 9.81 -6.04 13.97
N PRO A 88 9.30 -6.85 14.91
CA PRO A 88 7.86 -7.06 15.07
C PRO A 88 7.07 -5.76 15.27
N GLU A 89 7.65 -4.77 15.95
CA GLU A 89 7.06 -3.46 16.18
C GLU A 89 6.93 -2.66 14.87
N GLU A 90 7.97 -2.67 14.03
CA GLU A 90 7.92 -2.02 12.71
C GLU A 90 6.84 -2.65 11.82
N VAL A 91 6.72 -3.98 11.85
CA VAL A 91 5.67 -4.70 11.11
C VAL A 91 4.28 -4.28 11.62
N ALA A 92 4.09 -4.22 12.93
CA ALA A 92 2.84 -3.77 13.52
C ALA A 92 2.50 -2.32 13.11
N ALA A 93 3.51 -1.43 13.09
CA ALA A 93 3.35 -0.05 12.67
C ALA A 93 2.96 0.07 11.19
N VAL A 94 3.54 -0.74 10.29
CA VAL A 94 3.15 -0.77 8.87
C VAL A 94 1.70 -1.24 8.72
N LYS A 95 1.31 -2.29 9.45
CA LYS A 95 -0.07 -2.81 9.44
C LYS A 95 -1.08 -1.75 9.91
N ALA A 96 -0.78 -1.07 11.02
CA ALA A 96 -1.65 -0.02 11.55
C ALA A 96 -1.79 1.15 10.57
N GLN A 97 -0.69 1.56 9.94
CA GLN A 97 -0.71 2.62 8.94
C GLN A 97 -1.55 2.25 7.71
N PHE A 98 -1.44 1.01 7.24
CA PHE A 98 -2.30 0.55 6.17
C PHE A 98 -3.77 0.49 6.57
N GLU A 99 -4.08 0.00 7.77
CA GLU A 99 -5.48 -0.11 8.20
C GLU A 99 -6.16 1.26 8.24
N ALA A 100 -5.44 2.30 8.68
CA ALA A 100 -5.91 3.68 8.65
C ALA A 100 -6.21 4.18 7.22
N VAL A 101 -5.43 3.75 6.24
CA VAL A 101 -5.66 4.02 4.81
C VAL A 101 -6.79 3.16 4.25
N ALA A 102 -6.87 1.89 4.67
CA ALA A 102 -7.80 0.90 4.15
C ALA A 102 -9.25 1.23 4.50
N GLN A 103 -9.51 1.79 5.68
CA GLN A 103 -10.86 2.13 6.11
C GLN A 103 -11.62 3.04 5.11
N PRO A 104 -11.14 4.24 4.74
CA PRO A 104 -11.83 5.09 3.77
C PRO A 104 -11.86 4.48 2.35
N LEU A 105 -10.89 3.62 2.01
CA LEU A 105 -10.89 2.89 0.75
C LEU A 105 -11.99 1.83 0.67
N ARG A 106 -12.21 1.06 1.75
CA ARG A 106 -13.30 0.08 1.87
C ARG A 106 -14.66 0.76 1.73
N GLU A 107 -14.82 1.89 2.42
CA GLU A 107 -16.01 2.73 2.29
C GLU A 107 -16.27 3.18 0.84
N PHE A 108 -15.22 3.59 0.11
CA PHE A 108 -15.33 4.01 -1.28
C PHE A 108 -15.79 2.88 -2.22
N VAL A 109 -15.29 1.67 -2.00
CA VAL A 109 -15.65 0.49 -2.81
C VAL A 109 -16.92 -0.22 -2.35
N GLY A 110 -17.42 0.07 -1.14
CA GLY A 110 -18.63 -0.51 -0.58
C GLY A 110 -18.42 -1.84 0.18
N GLU A 111 -17.22 -2.05 0.72
CA GLU A 111 -16.90 -3.11 1.71
C GLU A 111 -17.06 -2.58 3.14
#